data_AF-A0A533QGZ3-F1
#
_entry.id   AF-A0A533QGZ3-F1
#
_cell.length_a   1.000
_cell.length_b   1.000
_cell.length_c   1.000
_cell.angle_alpha   90.00
_cell.angle_beta   90.00
_cell.angle_gamma   90.00
#
_symmetry.space_group_name_H-M   'P 1'
#
loop_
_entity.id
_entity.type
_entity.pdbx_description
1 polymer ?
#
loop_
_entity_poly.entity_id
_entity_poly.type
_entity_poly.pdbx_seq_one_letter_code
_entity_poly.pdbx_strand_id
1 'polypeptide(L)'
;MTEIPSTATGKDRGAAPDSGMRSILQWLKLPLAPQPVDELPSLRSHLIALRDVEGSAEQRALALDGLYRRSSTVIDSLLPALSIDLVLPVPRKERRIVRSVLDLLQMLADESSALFEKGMPPKNADPCRAPDLALWRSLDALARQLMISHLIASPPRAGVWQQLHQTYATAQHLQLHTARPQGVERSLQEVYHAAVLLGCAQPASLTPREVLFLASYFERFCRHVEAVPNGSLRAPGVFWIDPLRDLPAVASLRKPAQAEGQGSGFSSAAICLLLKAQIDQLGHGASPQELNLPDFAGTTAGRGVLQRLATRWGDAGRRRFHRRRQNHRTLLAAGIDGLWQLCRKSEGVNVDLSTWMITNESPEGYAVMHVSGKPGALTVGDVVTVRTAVDPNWQICLVRWAISENPEHLELGLQVLAPKAQPATLALPSGDGGTDLRRVLILPEIPKLRSRQALIVAAGVVPRDSRKLLLVIEGQNLIVREVNRTCVDEETGSVEILSIEPDQNPG
;
A
#
# COMPACT_ATOMS: atom_id res chain seq x y z
N MET A 1 -26.01 -73.46 3.43
CA MET A 1 -24.87 -72.93 2.64
C MET A 1 -25.46 -71.81 1.80
N THR A 2 -25.28 -70.53 2.06
CA THR A 2 -24.21 -69.82 2.77
C THR A 2 -24.83 -68.48 3.20
N GLU A 3 -24.87 -68.20 4.50
CA GLU A 3 -25.30 -66.90 5.02
C GLU A 3 -24.14 -65.91 4.83
N ILE A 4 -24.41 -64.83 4.10
CA ILE A 4 -23.49 -63.70 3.90
C ILE A 4 -23.77 -62.71 5.05
N PRO A 5 -22.78 -62.35 5.87
CA PRO A 5 -23.01 -61.42 6.98
C PRO A 5 -23.06 -59.97 6.48
N SER A 6 -24.06 -59.26 7.01
CA SER A 6 -24.29 -57.83 6.90
C SER A 6 -23.07 -57.04 7.39
N THR A 7 -22.44 -56.27 6.51
CA THR A 7 -21.40 -55.29 6.87
C THR A 7 -22.04 -54.11 7.60
N ALA A 8 -21.86 -54.09 8.91
CA ALA A 8 -22.19 -52.97 9.77
C ALA A 8 -21.38 -51.73 9.36
N THR A 9 -22.13 -50.63 9.18
CA THR A 9 -21.65 -49.28 8.95
C THR A 9 -20.79 -48.81 10.13
N GLY A 10 -19.49 -48.71 9.88
CA GLY A 10 -18.55 -48.02 10.76
C GLY A 10 -18.91 -46.54 10.82
N LYS A 11 -19.51 -46.13 11.93
CA LYS A 11 -19.54 -44.74 12.40
C LYS A 11 -18.10 -44.29 12.58
N ASP A 12 -17.57 -43.59 11.58
CA ASP A 12 -16.33 -42.84 11.71
C ASP A 12 -16.62 -41.62 12.61
N ARG A 13 -16.55 -41.87 13.92
CA ARG A 13 -16.53 -40.81 14.93
C ARG A 13 -15.20 -40.09 14.73
N GLY A 14 -15.27 -38.85 14.24
CA GLY A 14 -14.12 -37.96 14.16
C GLY A 14 -13.32 -38.00 15.46
N ALA A 15 -12.10 -38.51 15.37
CA ALA A 15 -11.15 -38.50 16.46
C ALA A 15 -10.82 -37.03 16.78
N ALA A 16 -11.18 -36.59 17.98
CA ALA A 16 -10.66 -35.34 18.52
C ALA A 16 -9.11 -35.46 18.57
N PRO A 17 -8.35 -34.49 18.03
CA PRO A 17 -6.91 -34.52 18.17
C PRO A 17 -6.56 -34.45 19.66
N ASP A 18 -5.65 -35.31 20.11
CA ASP A 18 -5.14 -35.38 21.48
C ASP A 18 -4.96 -33.97 22.06
N SER A 19 -5.88 -33.57 22.95
CA SER A 19 -6.03 -32.19 23.39
C SER A 19 -5.05 -31.91 24.52
N GLY A 20 -3.91 -31.32 24.21
CA GLY A 20 -2.95 -30.94 25.24
C GLY A 20 -1.74 -30.19 24.70
N MET A 21 -1.00 -29.55 25.60
CA MET A 21 0.16 -28.72 25.27
C MET A 21 1.23 -29.49 24.50
N ARG A 22 1.37 -30.79 24.82
CA ARG A 22 2.26 -31.72 24.11
C ARG A 22 1.91 -31.86 22.63
N SER A 23 0.62 -31.89 22.29
CA SER A 23 0.14 -32.00 20.90
C SER A 23 0.54 -30.78 20.07
N ILE A 24 0.35 -29.58 20.63
CA ILE A 24 0.79 -28.32 20.00
C ILE A 24 2.31 -28.35 19.74
N LEU A 25 3.09 -28.68 20.79
CA LEU A 25 4.56 -28.73 20.69
C LEU A 25 5.07 -29.82 19.74
N GLN A 26 4.35 -30.94 19.61
CA GLN A 26 4.68 -32.00 18.65
C GLN A 26 4.35 -31.58 17.22
N TRP A 27 3.18 -30.96 17.00
CA TRP A 27 2.78 -30.45 15.69
C TRP A 27 3.77 -29.40 15.17
N LEU A 28 4.27 -28.52 16.04
CA LEU A 28 5.28 -27.51 15.68
C LEU A 28 6.59 -28.11 15.14
N LYS A 29 6.90 -29.38 15.44
CA LYS A 29 8.09 -30.08 14.92
C LYS A 29 7.88 -30.71 13.55
N LEU A 30 6.64 -30.78 13.06
CA LEU A 30 6.35 -31.31 11.73
C LEU A 30 6.81 -30.31 10.65
N PRO A 31 7.17 -30.77 9.45
CA PRO A 31 7.47 -29.88 8.34
C PRO A 31 6.27 -28.99 7.99
N LEU A 32 6.53 -27.86 7.31
CA LEU A 32 5.47 -27.03 6.75
C LEU A 32 4.68 -27.80 5.69
N ALA A 33 3.39 -27.53 5.59
CA ALA A 33 2.54 -28.04 4.53
C ALA A 33 3.09 -27.60 3.15
N PRO A 34 2.88 -28.40 2.09
CA PRO A 34 3.36 -28.07 0.75
C PRO A 34 2.85 -26.72 0.23
N GLN A 35 1.61 -26.36 0.59
CA GLN A 35 1.01 -25.07 0.26
C GLN A 35 0.86 -24.23 1.53
N PRO A 36 1.44 -23.01 1.60
CA PRO A 36 1.38 -22.17 2.79
C PRO A 36 -0.06 -21.86 3.27
N VAL A 37 -1.02 -21.76 2.34
CA VAL A 37 -2.43 -21.49 2.69
C VAL A 37 -3.07 -22.60 3.52
N ASP A 38 -2.59 -23.84 3.39
CA ASP A 38 -3.13 -25.02 4.08
C ASP A 38 -2.72 -25.06 5.56
N GLU A 39 -1.72 -24.27 5.96
CA GLU A 39 -1.31 -24.10 7.36
C GLU A 39 -2.29 -23.24 8.16
N LEU A 40 -3.02 -22.31 7.52
CA LEU A 40 -3.83 -21.30 8.21
C LEU A 40 -4.91 -21.91 9.14
N PRO A 41 -5.67 -22.94 8.73
CA PRO A 41 -6.65 -23.57 9.62
C PRO A 41 -6.00 -24.22 10.85
N SER A 42 -4.88 -24.92 10.65
CA SER A 42 -4.15 -25.59 11.74
C SER A 42 -3.53 -24.60 12.71
N LEU A 43 -2.87 -23.54 12.22
CA LEU A 43 -2.32 -22.47 13.06
C LEU A 43 -3.41 -21.81 13.92
N ARG A 44 -4.56 -21.50 13.32
CA ARG A 44 -5.71 -20.95 14.04
C ARG A 44 -6.24 -21.91 15.10
N SER A 45 -6.41 -23.18 14.78
CA SER A 45 -6.88 -24.19 15.74
C SER A 45 -5.93 -24.34 16.93
N HIS A 46 -4.62 -24.36 16.69
CA HIS A 46 -3.63 -24.47 17.77
C HIS A 46 -3.57 -23.21 18.66
N LEU A 47 -3.74 -22.00 18.10
CA LEU A 47 -3.83 -20.77 18.91
C LEU A 47 -5.11 -20.73 19.76
N ILE A 48 -6.24 -21.18 19.22
CA ILE A 48 -7.47 -21.33 20.01
C ILE A 48 -7.23 -22.34 21.14
N ALA A 49 -6.67 -23.51 20.84
CA ALA A 49 -6.37 -24.53 21.84
C ALA A 49 -5.38 -24.03 22.92
N LEU A 50 -4.41 -23.18 22.58
CA LEU A 50 -3.44 -22.63 23.53
C LEU A 50 -4.11 -21.84 24.69
N ARG A 51 -5.28 -21.25 24.44
CA ARG A 51 -6.05 -20.52 25.46
C ARG A 51 -6.59 -21.48 26.53
N ASP A 52 -7.22 -22.56 26.06
CA ASP A 52 -8.02 -23.48 26.88
C ASP A 52 -7.19 -24.59 27.52
N VAL A 53 -6.06 -24.95 26.92
CA VAL A 53 -5.23 -26.07 27.37
C VAL A 53 -4.45 -25.73 28.64
N GLU A 54 -4.51 -26.62 29.63
CA GLU A 54 -3.65 -26.55 30.81
C GLU A 54 -2.17 -26.76 30.46
N GLY A 55 -1.30 -25.99 31.09
CA GLY A 55 0.14 -26.05 30.85
C GLY A 55 0.89 -25.02 31.68
N SER A 56 2.15 -25.31 31.99
CA SER A 56 3.03 -24.37 32.69
C SER A 56 3.25 -23.10 31.87
N ALA A 57 3.59 -21.99 32.53
CA ALA A 57 3.88 -20.72 31.86
C ALA A 57 5.02 -20.85 30.83
N GLU A 58 5.98 -21.73 31.10
CA GLU A 58 7.10 -22.03 30.21
C GLU A 58 6.64 -22.77 28.94
N GLN A 59 5.85 -23.83 29.10
CA GLN A 59 5.32 -24.55 27.93
C GLN A 59 4.42 -23.67 27.06
N ARG A 60 3.60 -22.81 27.68
CA ARG A 60 2.77 -21.84 26.95
C ARG A 60 3.61 -20.85 26.15
N ALA A 61 4.66 -20.30 26.75
CA ALA A 61 5.58 -19.37 26.08
C ALA A 61 6.34 -20.04 24.92
N LEU A 62 6.78 -21.29 25.10
CA LEU A 62 7.44 -22.08 24.05
C LEU A 62 6.49 -22.39 22.89
N ALA A 63 5.24 -22.79 23.18
CA ALA A 63 4.24 -23.04 22.16
C ALA A 63 3.89 -21.76 21.39
N LEU A 64 3.74 -20.63 22.07
CA LEU A 64 3.49 -19.34 21.42
C LEU A 64 4.67 -18.89 20.54
N ASP A 65 5.92 -19.08 21.00
CA ASP A 65 7.11 -18.81 20.20
C ASP A 65 7.12 -19.61 18.89
N GLY A 66 6.89 -20.92 18.96
CA GLY A 66 6.85 -21.77 17.79
C GLY A 66 5.69 -21.43 16.85
N LEU A 67 4.49 -21.17 17.39
CA LEU A 67 3.32 -20.76 16.60
C LEU A 67 3.55 -19.42 15.91
N TYR A 68 4.16 -18.46 16.60
CA TYR A 68 4.51 -17.17 16.03
C TYR A 68 5.50 -17.32 14.87
N ARG A 69 6.64 -18.01 15.07
CA ARG A 69 7.65 -18.21 14.00
C ARG A 69 7.09 -18.95 12.79
N ARG A 70 6.30 -20.01 13.02
CA ARG A 70 5.65 -20.77 11.94
C ARG A 70 4.65 -19.91 11.18
N SER A 71 3.84 -19.11 11.90
CA SER A 71 2.91 -18.16 11.29
C SER A 71 3.62 -17.09 10.46
N SER A 72 4.70 -16.49 10.98
CA SER A 72 5.49 -15.50 10.23
C SER A 72 6.02 -16.09 8.93
N THR A 73 6.59 -17.31 8.98
CA THR A 73 7.10 -18.00 7.79
C THR A 73 6.01 -18.24 6.74
N VAL A 74 4.83 -18.68 7.17
CA VAL A 74 3.67 -18.91 6.30
C VAL A 74 3.19 -17.60 5.68
N ILE A 75 3.06 -16.53 6.48
CA ILE A 75 2.60 -15.22 6.03
C ILE A 75 3.60 -14.63 5.03
N ASP A 76 4.89 -14.69 5.32
CA ASP A 76 5.95 -14.20 4.42
C ASP A 76 5.92 -14.92 3.08
N SER A 77 5.61 -16.22 3.08
CA SER A 77 5.45 -17.02 1.86
C SER A 77 4.19 -16.65 1.04
N LEU A 78 3.16 -16.07 1.68
CA LEU A 78 1.92 -15.64 1.02
C LEU A 78 2.00 -14.20 0.48
N LEU A 79 2.87 -13.36 1.02
CA LEU A 79 2.98 -11.93 0.64
C LEU A 79 3.25 -11.67 -0.85
N PRO A 80 4.11 -12.43 -1.58
CA PRO A 80 4.35 -12.17 -2.99
C PRO A 80 3.09 -12.22 -3.85
N ALA A 81 2.20 -13.19 -3.59
CA ALA A 81 0.92 -13.33 -4.29
C ALA A 81 -0.03 -12.14 -4.06
N LEU A 82 0.13 -11.42 -2.95
CA LEU A 82 -0.65 -10.22 -2.62
C LEU A 82 -0.05 -8.91 -3.16
N SER A 83 1.10 -8.97 -3.85
CA SER A 83 1.82 -7.77 -4.32
C SER A 83 2.02 -7.68 -5.83
N ILE A 84 2.23 -8.80 -6.52
CA ILE A 84 2.60 -8.78 -7.94
C ILE A 84 1.38 -8.69 -8.85
N ASP A 85 0.33 -9.47 -8.56
CA ASP A 85 -0.81 -9.72 -9.46
C ASP A 85 -2.16 -9.23 -8.89
N LEU A 86 -2.12 -8.42 -7.83
CA LEU A 86 -3.34 -8.04 -7.13
C LEU A 86 -4.10 -6.95 -7.90
N VAL A 87 -5.27 -7.32 -8.43
CA VAL A 87 -6.22 -6.41 -9.08
C VAL A 87 -7.23 -5.90 -8.06
N LEU A 88 -7.68 -4.64 -8.22
CA LEU A 88 -8.78 -4.07 -7.45
C LEU A 88 -10.10 -4.11 -8.25
N PRO A 89 -11.23 -4.51 -7.64
CA PRO A 89 -11.36 -5.00 -6.27
C PRO A 89 -10.74 -6.40 -6.13
N VAL A 90 -10.13 -6.66 -4.97
CA VAL A 90 -9.51 -7.98 -4.69
C VAL A 90 -10.57 -9.10 -4.81
N PRO A 91 -10.29 -10.19 -5.54
CA PRO A 91 -11.28 -11.24 -5.73
C PRO A 91 -11.59 -12.00 -4.42
N ARG A 92 -12.76 -12.67 -4.40
CA ARG A 92 -13.32 -13.27 -3.17
C ARG A 92 -12.41 -14.33 -2.53
N LYS A 93 -11.69 -15.11 -3.36
CA LYS A 93 -10.80 -16.17 -2.90
C LYS A 93 -9.62 -15.60 -2.12
N GLU A 94 -8.93 -14.63 -2.71
CA GLU A 94 -7.78 -13.93 -2.14
C GLU A 94 -8.20 -13.17 -0.88
N ARG A 95 -9.36 -12.48 -0.89
CA ARG A 95 -9.88 -11.84 0.33
C ARG A 95 -10.13 -12.80 1.47
N ARG A 96 -10.59 -14.03 1.19
CA ARG A 96 -10.79 -15.03 2.25
C ARG A 96 -9.47 -15.43 2.89
N ILE A 97 -8.42 -15.62 2.08
CA ILE A 97 -7.06 -15.92 2.55
C ILE A 97 -6.55 -14.76 3.40
N VAL A 98 -6.64 -13.52 2.89
CA VAL A 98 -6.22 -12.32 3.63
C VAL A 98 -6.98 -12.17 4.93
N ARG A 99 -8.30 -12.42 4.95
CA ARG A 99 -9.08 -12.40 6.19
C ARG A 99 -8.54 -13.40 7.21
N SER A 100 -8.24 -14.63 6.79
CA SER A 100 -7.66 -15.66 7.66
C SER A 100 -6.27 -15.24 8.19
N VAL A 101 -5.44 -14.59 7.38
CA VAL A 101 -4.15 -14.05 7.82
C VAL A 101 -4.33 -12.91 8.83
N LEU A 102 -5.24 -11.97 8.57
CA LEU A 102 -5.54 -10.86 9.50
C LEU A 102 -6.15 -11.36 10.82
N ASP A 103 -6.94 -12.44 10.79
CA ASP A 103 -7.45 -13.13 11.99
C ASP A 103 -6.31 -13.77 12.79
N LEU A 104 -5.41 -14.46 12.09
CA LEU A 104 -4.25 -15.12 12.69
C LEU A 104 -3.33 -14.11 13.38
N LEU A 105 -3.01 -13.00 12.72
CA LEU A 105 -2.20 -11.92 13.27
C LEU A 105 -2.85 -11.28 14.51
N GLN A 106 -4.16 -11.08 14.49
CA GLN A 106 -4.88 -10.58 15.67
C GLN A 106 -4.75 -11.54 16.85
N MET A 107 -4.98 -12.84 16.63
CA MET A 107 -4.83 -13.86 17.69
C MET A 107 -3.40 -13.88 18.25
N LEU A 108 -2.38 -13.76 17.40
CA LEU A 108 -0.98 -13.70 17.86
C LEU A 108 -0.69 -12.45 18.69
N ALA A 109 -1.24 -11.29 18.31
CA ALA A 109 -1.10 -10.06 19.06
C ALA A 109 -1.74 -10.19 20.45
N ASP A 110 -2.98 -10.68 20.50
CA ASP A 110 -3.74 -10.86 21.73
C ASP A 110 -3.08 -11.88 22.67
N GLU A 111 -2.64 -13.04 22.16
CA GLU A 111 -1.96 -14.06 22.97
C GLU A 111 -0.62 -13.57 23.51
N SER A 112 0.12 -12.78 22.73
CA SER A 112 1.39 -12.20 23.17
C SER A 112 1.17 -11.18 24.28
N SER A 113 0.16 -10.33 24.16
CA SER A 113 -0.22 -9.39 25.22
C SER A 113 -0.75 -10.10 26.47
N ALA A 114 -1.58 -11.14 26.32
CA ALA A 114 -2.10 -11.91 27.46
C ALA A 114 -1.01 -12.67 28.22
N LEU A 115 0.05 -13.12 27.55
CA LEU A 115 1.21 -13.72 28.20
C LEU A 115 1.94 -12.70 29.10
N PHE A 116 2.02 -11.45 28.66
CA PHE A 116 2.61 -10.35 29.42
C PHE A 116 1.77 -9.97 30.65
N GLU A 117 0.43 -9.89 30.52
CA GLU A 117 -0.47 -9.52 31.62
C GLU A 117 -0.49 -10.52 32.79
N LYS A 118 -0.09 -11.78 32.54
CA LYS A 118 0.01 -12.83 33.58
C LYS A 118 1.15 -12.63 34.59
N GLY A 119 1.91 -11.55 34.47
CA GLY A 119 2.91 -11.10 35.44
C GLY A 119 4.35 -11.29 34.99
N MET A 120 5.25 -10.52 35.60
CA MET A 120 6.67 -10.54 35.25
C MET A 120 7.30 -11.90 35.54
N PRO A 121 8.04 -12.48 34.58
CA PRO A 121 8.76 -13.73 34.82
C PRO A 121 9.88 -13.52 35.86
N PRO A 122 10.28 -14.59 36.59
CA PRO A 122 11.48 -14.54 37.42
C PRO A 122 12.73 -14.28 36.57
N LYS A 123 13.79 -13.72 37.16
CA LYS A 123 15.02 -13.32 36.44
C LYS A 123 15.69 -14.43 35.61
N ASN A 124 15.48 -15.69 35.98
CA ASN A 124 16.07 -16.86 35.32
C ASN A 124 15.05 -17.63 34.45
N ALA A 125 13.93 -17.00 34.09
CA ALA A 125 12.94 -17.61 33.22
C ALA A 125 13.48 -17.80 31.80
N ASP A 126 12.88 -18.73 31.07
CA ASP A 126 13.13 -18.95 29.66
C ASP A 126 13.01 -17.64 28.84
N PRO A 127 13.91 -17.36 27.88
CA PRO A 127 13.85 -16.17 27.03
C PRO A 127 12.52 -15.96 26.30
N CYS A 128 11.77 -17.04 25.99
CA CYS A 128 10.45 -16.97 25.38
C CYS A 128 9.41 -16.26 26.26
N ARG A 129 9.69 -16.12 27.58
CA ARG A 129 8.84 -15.41 28.55
C ARG A 129 9.23 -13.95 28.72
N ALA A 130 10.28 -13.47 28.06
CA ALA A 130 10.78 -12.12 28.25
C ALA A 130 9.69 -11.08 27.86
N PRO A 131 9.43 -10.07 28.72
CA PRO A 131 8.35 -9.12 28.51
C PRO A 131 8.53 -8.25 27.26
N ASP A 132 9.77 -7.92 26.91
CA ASP A 132 10.14 -7.21 25.69
C ASP A 132 9.79 -8.04 24.44
N LEU A 133 10.04 -9.35 24.45
CA LEU A 133 9.68 -10.25 23.35
C LEU A 133 8.16 -10.36 23.16
N ALA A 134 7.40 -10.45 24.26
CA ALA A 134 5.94 -10.50 24.20
C ALA A 134 5.34 -9.22 23.60
N LEU A 135 5.78 -8.05 24.08
CA LEU A 135 5.36 -6.75 23.55
C LEU A 135 5.80 -6.56 22.09
N TRP A 136 7.02 -7.00 21.74
CA TRP A 136 7.54 -6.93 20.38
C TRP A 136 6.70 -7.76 19.40
N ARG A 137 6.33 -8.99 19.76
CA ARG A 137 5.47 -9.85 18.92
C ARG A 137 4.11 -9.25 18.69
N SER A 138 3.53 -8.66 19.73
CA SER A 138 2.26 -7.96 19.64
C SER A 138 2.36 -6.77 18.66
N LEU A 139 3.40 -5.93 18.80
CA LEU A 139 3.65 -4.83 17.86
C LEU A 139 3.88 -5.31 16.42
N ASP A 140 4.71 -6.33 16.21
CA ASP A 140 5.01 -6.84 14.86
C ASP A 140 3.77 -7.45 14.21
N ALA A 141 2.96 -8.22 14.95
CA ALA A 141 1.72 -8.79 14.44
C ALA A 141 0.71 -7.70 14.02
N LEU A 142 0.53 -6.66 14.85
CA LEU A 142 -0.35 -5.53 14.54
C LEU A 142 0.18 -4.70 13.36
N ALA A 143 1.50 -4.44 13.31
CA ALA A 143 2.14 -3.73 12.21
C ALA A 143 1.96 -4.48 10.87
N ARG A 144 2.15 -5.79 10.86
CA ARG A 144 1.89 -6.65 9.68
C ARG A 144 0.42 -6.64 9.28
N GLN A 145 -0.50 -6.63 10.24
CA GLN A 145 -1.93 -6.56 9.97
C GLN A 145 -2.30 -5.25 9.25
N LEU A 146 -1.78 -4.12 9.75
CA LEU A 146 -1.94 -2.80 9.12
C LEU A 146 -1.38 -2.79 7.68
N MET A 147 -0.15 -3.27 7.50
CA MET A 147 0.49 -3.37 6.19
C MET A 147 -0.34 -4.21 5.22
N ILE A 148 -0.81 -5.39 5.63
CA ILE A 148 -1.59 -6.28 4.76
C ILE A 148 -2.96 -5.68 4.41
N SER A 149 -3.63 -5.00 5.35
CA SER A 149 -4.84 -4.22 5.05
C SER A 149 -4.57 -3.17 3.97
N HIS A 150 -3.42 -2.48 4.04
CA HIS A 150 -3.01 -1.52 3.03
C HIS A 150 -2.71 -2.15 1.66
N LEU A 151 -2.14 -3.36 1.61
CA LEU A 151 -1.90 -4.08 0.34
C LEU A 151 -3.19 -4.31 -0.45
N ILE A 152 -4.28 -4.63 0.25
CA ILE A 152 -5.58 -4.89 -0.40
C ILE A 152 -6.46 -3.65 -0.53
N ALA A 153 -5.89 -2.46 -0.33
CA ALA A 153 -6.59 -1.17 -0.32
C ALA A 153 -7.81 -1.14 0.64
N SER A 154 -7.77 -1.91 1.73
CA SER A 154 -8.88 -2.03 2.68
C SER A 154 -8.59 -1.21 3.94
N PRO A 155 -9.59 -0.58 4.57
CA PRO A 155 -9.39 0.01 5.89
C PRO A 155 -8.93 -1.08 6.88
N PRO A 156 -8.03 -0.73 7.82
CA PRO A 156 -7.71 -1.61 8.94
C PRO A 156 -8.94 -2.02 9.72
N ARG A 157 -8.83 -3.14 10.44
CA ARG A 157 -9.87 -3.54 11.40
C ARG A 157 -9.94 -2.52 12.54
N ALA A 158 -11.14 -2.32 13.05
CA ALA A 158 -11.35 -1.46 14.21
C ALA A 158 -10.54 -1.95 15.42
N GLY A 159 -9.87 -1.02 16.09
CA GLY A 159 -9.07 -1.22 17.30
C GLY A 159 -7.58 -1.49 17.05
N VAL A 160 -7.15 -1.82 15.83
CA VAL A 160 -5.77 -2.25 15.56
C VAL A 160 -4.76 -1.13 15.79
N TRP A 161 -5.06 0.11 15.36
CA TRP A 161 -4.19 1.25 15.63
C TRP A 161 -4.14 1.57 17.11
N GLN A 162 -5.29 1.55 17.78
CA GLN A 162 -5.36 1.81 19.22
C GLN A 162 -4.53 0.79 20.00
N GLN A 163 -4.66 -0.50 19.70
CA GLN A 163 -3.89 -1.57 20.33
C GLN A 163 -2.39 -1.43 20.05
N LEU A 164 -1.99 -1.06 18.83
CA LEU A 164 -0.60 -0.81 18.48
C LEU A 164 -0.02 0.33 19.34
N HIS A 165 -0.74 1.46 19.44
CA HIS A 165 -0.31 2.60 20.23
C HIS A 165 -0.24 2.27 21.74
N GLN A 166 -1.23 1.57 22.28
CA GLN A 166 -1.24 1.16 23.69
C GLN A 166 -0.10 0.19 24.01
N THR A 167 0.16 -0.79 23.14
CA THR A 167 1.27 -1.74 23.31
C THR A 167 2.62 -1.00 23.34
N TYR A 168 2.82 -0.03 22.45
CA TYR A 168 4.02 0.79 22.46
C TYR A 168 4.12 1.70 23.69
N ALA A 169 3.01 2.31 24.12
CA ALA A 169 2.97 3.12 25.33
C ALA A 169 3.35 2.31 26.58
N THR A 170 2.89 1.05 26.67
CA THR A 170 3.30 0.10 27.71
C THR A 170 4.81 -0.17 27.66
N ALA A 171 5.36 -0.42 26.47
CA ALA A 171 6.80 -0.60 26.29
C ALA A 171 7.61 0.64 26.69
N GLN A 172 7.09 1.84 26.46
CA GLN A 172 7.71 3.09 26.91
C GLN A 172 7.68 3.24 28.43
N HIS A 173 6.53 2.97 29.06
CA HIS A 173 6.36 3.04 30.51
C HIS A 173 7.32 2.10 31.25
N LEU A 174 7.56 0.91 30.69
CA LEU A 174 8.48 -0.09 31.24
C LEU A 174 9.94 0.12 30.80
N GLN A 175 10.22 1.16 30.01
CA GLN A 175 11.55 1.43 29.45
C GLN A 175 12.12 0.29 28.57
N LEU A 176 11.25 -0.51 27.95
CA LEU A 176 11.62 -1.61 27.05
C LEU A 176 11.56 -1.21 25.57
N HIS A 177 11.02 -0.03 25.24
CA HIS A 177 10.81 0.41 23.85
C HIS A 177 12.07 0.40 22.96
N THR A 178 13.25 0.65 23.50
CA THR A 178 14.53 0.58 22.75
C THR A 178 15.16 -0.81 22.74
N ALA A 179 14.63 -1.75 23.53
CA ALA A 179 15.18 -3.10 23.63
C ALA A 179 15.03 -3.84 22.29
N ARG A 180 16.02 -4.69 22.01
CA ARG A 180 16.00 -5.67 20.91
C ARG A 180 15.93 -7.05 21.55
N PRO A 181 14.76 -7.69 21.60
CA PRO A 181 14.63 -9.02 22.15
C PRO A 181 15.58 -10.02 21.48
N GLN A 182 15.91 -11.11 22.17
CA GLN A 182 16.81 -12.12 21.62
C GLN A 182 16.22 -12.77 20.37
N GLY A 183 17.02 -12.83 19.30
CA GLY A 183 16.63 -13.48 18.04
C GLY A 183 15.77 -12.62 17.11
N VAL A 184 15.59 -11.33 17.41
CA VAL A 184 14.95 -10.38 16.49
C VAL A 184 15.89 -9.22 16.17
N GLU A 185 15.85 -8.77 14.92
CA GLU A 185 16.79 -7.75 14.40
C GLU A 185 16.40 -6.32 14.81
N ARG A 186 15.12 -6.08 15.07
CA ARG A 186 14.53 -4.74 15.26
C ARG A 186 14.07 -4.51 16.69
N SER A 187 14.21 -3.28 17.19
CA SER A 187 13.64 -2.89 18.48
C SER A 187 12.13 -2.69 18.40
N LEU A 188 11.47 -2.63 19.55
CA LEU A 188 10.04 -2.32 19.64
C LEU A 188 9.73 -0.94 19.02
N GLN A 189 10.61 0.03 19.26
CA GLN A 189 10.53 1.37 18.69
C GLN A 189 10.67 1.37 17.17
N GLU A 190 11.57 0.57 16.60
CA GLU A 190 11.74 0.48 15.15
C GLU A 190 10.49 -0.12 14.48
N VAL A 191 9.93 -1.19 15.04
CA VAL A 191 8.67 -1.78 14.55
C VAL A 191 7.52 -0.77 14.60
N TYR A 192 7.37 -0.08 15.73
CA TYR A 192 6.31 0.90 15.93
C TYR A 192 6.45 2.10 14.98
N HIS A 193 7.64 2.70 14.90
CA HIS A 193 7.88 3.84 14.02
C HIS A 193 7.71 3.49 12.55
N ALA A 194 8.15 2.31 12.11
CA ALA A 194 7.95 1.87 10.74
C ALA A 194 6.45 1.77 10.38
N ALA A 195 5.64 1.17 11.26
CA ALA A 195 4.19 1.06 11.07
C ALA A 195 3.52 2.44 11.02
N VAL A 196 3.87 3.33 11.95
CA VAL A 196 3.32 4.69 11.99
C VAL A 196 3.69 5.50 10.75
N LEU A 197 4.95 5.45 10.30
CA LEU A 197 5.40 6.12 9.08
C LEU A 197 4.66 5.61 7.84
N LEU A 198 4.40 4.30 7.76
CA LEU A 198 3.57 3.74 6.69
C LEU A 198 2.14 4.29 6.72
N GLY A 199 1.53 4.37 7.91
CA GLY A 199 0.22 5.02 8.08
C GLY A 199 0.22 6.48 7.61
N CYS A 200 1.31 7.22 7.88
CA CYS A 200 1.48 8.61 7.44
C CYS A 200 1.74 8.76 5.93
N ALA A 201 2.18 7.72 5.24
CA ALA A 201 2.43 7.74 3.80
C ALA A 201 1.14 7.76 2.96
N GLN A 202 -0.04 7.73 3.60
CA GLN A 202 -1.37 7.62 2.99
C GLN A 202 -1.48 6.38 2.08
N PRO A 203 -1.52 5.17 2.65
CA PRO A 203 -1.41 3.92 1.88
C PRO A 203 -2.50 3.70 0.83
N ALA A 204 -3.69 4.30 1.00
CA ALA A 204 -4.73 4.28 -0.03
C ALA A 204 -4.28 4.92 -1.37
N SER A 205 -3.20 5.70 -1.35
CA SER A 205 -2.59 6.33 -2.53
C SER A 205 -1.38 5.56 -3.10
N LEU A 206 -1.21 4.30 -2.68
CA LEU A 206 -0.11 3.45 -3.07
C LEU A 206 -0.63 2.19 -3.76
N THR A 207 0.16 1.64 -4.69
CA THR A 207 -0.05 0.28 -5.18
C THR A 207 0.45 -0.76 -4.14
N PRO A 208 0.06 -2.04 -4.24
CA PRO A 208 0.54 -3.07 -3.32
C PRO A 208 2.08 -3.18 -3.29
N ARG A 209 2.74 -3.05 -4.45
CA ARG A 209 4.21 -3.05 -4.54
C ARG A 209 4.82 -1.83 -3.84
N GLU A 210 4.21 -0.66 -4.01
CA GLU A 210 4.64 0.57 -3.34
C GLU A 210 4.46 0.48 -1.81
N VAL A 211 3.40 -0.16 -1.32
CA VAL A 211 3.21 -0.41 0.12
C VAL A 211 4.33 -1.28 0.68
N LEU A 212 4.66 -2.41 0.03
CA LEU A 212 5.77 -3.27 0.47
C LEU A 212 7.12 -2.55 0.39
N PHE A 213 7.33 -1.78 -0.68
CA PHE A 213 8.54 -0.99 -0.84
C PHE A 213 8.71 0.02 0.29
N LEU A 214 7.66 0.80 0.60
CA LEU A 214 7.71 1.76 1.69
C LEU A 214 7.81 1.11 3.06
N ALA A 215 7.16 -0.04 3.28
CA ALA A 215 7.33 -0.82 4.51
C ALA A 215 8.81 -1.19 4.71
N SER A 216 9.46 -1.76 3.69
CA SER A 216 10.89 -2.09 3.75
C SER A 216 11.78 -0.85 3.89
N TYR A 217 11.43 0.26 3.24
CA TYR A 217 12.14 1.53 3.41
C TYR A 217 12.06 2.01 4.87
N PHE A 218 10.89 2.02 5.50
CA PHE A 218 10.74 2.49 6.87
C PHE A 218 11.41 1.57 7.88
N GLU A 219 11.43 0.25 7.65
CA GLU A 219 12.21 -0.67 8.48
C GLU A 219 13.71 -0.31 8.54
N ARG A 220 14.27 0.18 7.43
CA ARG A 220 15.69 0.56 7.34
C ARG A 220 15.99 1.95 7.88
N PHE A 221 15.06 2.89 7.72
CA PHE A 221 15.34 4.33 7.92
C PHE A 221 14.48 5.01 9.01
N CYS A 222 13.56 4.30 9.67
CA CYS A 222 12.70 4.88 10.73
C CYS A 222 13.47 5.48 11.92
N ARG A 223 14.75 5.10 12.13
CA ARG A 223 15.64 5.71 13.13
C ARG A 223 15.90 7.21 12.92
N HIS A 224 15.64 7.73 11.72
CA HIS A 224 15.74 9.16 11.41
C HIS A 224 14.47 9.95 11.80
N VAL A 225 13.61 9.37 12.62
CA VAL A 225 12.46 10.05 13.21
C VAL A 225 12.83 10.59 14.58
N GLU A 226 12.55 11.87 14.81
CA GLU A 226 12.88 12.56 16.05
C GLU A 226 11.62 12.81 16.88
N ALA A 227 11.66 12.50 18.17
CA ALA A 227 10.58 12.84 19.08
C ALA A 227 10.47 14.37 19.22
N VAL A 228 9.24 14.88 19.17
CA VAL A 228 8.97 16.32 19.29
C VAL A 228 8.54 16.65 20.71
N PRO A 229 9.15 17.65 21.37
CA PRO A 229 8.69 18.14 22.66
C PRO A 229 7.22 18.59 22.60
N ASN A 230 6.44 18.35 23.65
CA ASN A 230 4.99 18.62 23.69
C ASN A 230 4.59 20.06 23.30
N GLY A 231 5.47 21.05 23.48
CA GLY A 231 5.24 22.46 23.11
C GLY A 231 5.46 22.81 21.63
N SER A 232 6.11 21.95 20.84
CA SER A 232 6.49 22.22 19.44
C SER A 232 5.67 21.40 18.43
N LEU A 233 4.52 20.85 18.87
CA LEU A 233 3.75 19.92 18.07
C LEU A 233 3.15 20.54 16.80
N ARG A 234 3.11 21.86 16.60
CA ARG A 234 2.46 22.51 15.45
C ARG A 234 3.48 23.10 14.46
N ALA A 235 4.09 22.25 13.64
CA ALA A 235 5.03 22.64 12.60
C ALA A 235 4.89 21.77 11.33
N PRO A 236 5.32 22.24 10.14
CA PRO A 236 5.42 21.41 8.95
C PRO A 236 6.29 20.18 9.21
N GLY A 237 5.92 19.03 8.63
CA GLY A 237 6.65 17.77 8.82
C GLY A 237 6.53 17.15 10.21
N VAL A 238 5.76 17.75 11.13
CA VAL A 238 5.45 17.16 12.45
C VAL A 238 4.13 16.39 12.40
N PHE A 239 4.15 15.20 12.98
CA PHE A 239 3.00 14.31 13.08
C PHE A 239 2.64 14.12 14.55
N TRP A 240 1.34 14.07 14.82
CA TRP A 240 0.77 13.88 16.15
C TRP A 240 0.11 12.51 16.26
N ILE A 241 0.35 11.85 17.38
CA ILE A 241 -0.19 10.54 17.75
C ILE A 241 -1.02 10.71 19.01
N ASP A 242 -2.26 10.22 18.96
CA ASP A 242 -3.11 10.03 20.13
C ASP A 242 -3.16 8.54 20.47
N PRO A 243 -2.50 8.11 21.55
CA PRO A 243 -2.47 6.69 21.90
C PRO A 243 -3.84 6.07 22.21
N LEU A 244 -4.86 6.90 22.44
CA LEU A 244 -6.21 6.45 22.74
C LEU A 244 -7.10 6.33 21.49
N ARG A 245 -6.66 6.83 20.33
CA ARG A 245 -7.45 6.78 19.09
C ARG A 245 -7.02 5.62 18.19
N ASP A 246 -8.00 5.05 17.51
CA ASP A 246 -7.79 4.04 16.48
C ASP A 246 -7.49 4.68 15.12
N LEU A 247 -6.45 5.50 15.05
CA LEU A 247 -6.06 6.22 13.84
C LEU A 247 -4.53 6.30 13.74
N PRO A 248 -3.96 6.32 12.51
CA PRO A 248 -2.54 6.60 12.33
C PRO A 248 -2.18 8.01 12.79
N ALA A 249 -0.88 8.31 12.87
CA ALA A 249 -0.44 9.67 13.17
C ALA A 249 -0.92 10.67 12.10
N VAL A 250 -1.38 11.82 12.56
CA VAL A 250 -1.95 12.87 11.70
C VAL A 250 -0.99 14.04 11.65
N ALA A 251 -0.81 14.62 10.45
CA ALA A 251 -0.03 15.85 10.30
C ALA A 251 -0.56 16.92 11.26
N SER A 252 0.31 17.49 12.09
CA SER A 252 -0.11 18.32 13.21
C SER A 252 -0.74 19.64 12.79
N LEU A 253 -0.44 20.13 11.59
CA LEU A 253 -1.12 21.27 10.98
C LEU A 253 -2.61 21.01 10.69
N ARG A 254 -3.04 19.73 10.70
CA ARG A 254 -4.45 19.31 10.58
C ARG A 254 -5.08 18.97 11.94
N LYS A 255 -4.35 19.14 13.05
CA LYS A 255 -4.82 18.85 14.40
C LYS A 255 -6.02 19.75 14.76
N PRO A 256 -7.14 19.18 15.24
CA PRO A 256 -8.24 19.98 15.78
C PRO A 256 -7.80 20.73 17.03
N ALA A 257 -8.23 21.99 17.19
CA ALA A 257 -7.85 22.84 18.34
C ALA A 257 -8.19 22.23 19.72
N GLN A 258 -9.18 21.33 19.78
CA GLN A 258 -9.64 20.67 21.01
C GLN A 258 -8.72 19.54 21.51
N ALA A 259 -7.66 19.19 20.78
CA ALA A 259 -6.73 18.11 21.14
C ALA A 259 -5.40 18.63 21.75
N GLU A 260 -5.32 19.91 22.11
CA GLU A 260 -4.11 20.51 22.70
C GLU A 260 -3.77 19.87 24.07
N GLY A 261 -2.50 19.48 24.24
CA GLY A 261 -1.98 18.92 25.51
C GLY A 261 -2.02 17.40 25.68
N GLN A 262 -2.71 16.64 24.83
CA GLN A 262 -2.74 15.17 24.89
C GLN A 262 -2.07 14.53 23.66
N GLY A 263 -1.31 13.46 23.88
CA GLY A 263 -0.61 12.68 22.85
C GLY A 263 0.89 12.99 22.72
N SER A 264 1.56 12.24 21.84
CA SER A 264 2.97 12.41 21.50
C SER A 264 3.10 12.88 20.05
N GLY A 265 4.30 13.29 19.64
CA GLY A 265 4.54 13.63 18.24
C GLY A 265 5.97 13.36 17.82
N PHE A 266 6.15 13.30 16.51
CA PHE A 266 7.45 13.09 15.90
C PHE A 266 7.65 14.00 14.69
N SER A 267 8.91 14.31 14.41
CA SER A 267 9.34 15.06 13.25
C SER A 267 9.81 14.10 12.17
N SER A 268 9.32 14.33 10.95
CA SER A 268 9.78 13.64 9.74
C SER A 268 10.90 14.42 9.01
N ALA A 269 11.39 15.52 9.58
CA ALA A 269 12.34 16.40 8.89
C ALA A 269 13.65 15.69 8.51
N ALA A 270 14.28 14.97 9.43
CA ALA A 270 15.54 14.27 9.17
C ALA A 270 15.38 13.13 8.14
N ILE A 271 14.34 12.29 8.27
CA ILE A 271 14.05 11.26 7.25
C ILE A 271 13.66 11.86 5.89
N CYS A 272 13.02 13.03 5.84
CA CYS A 272 12.70 13.73 4.60
C CYS A 272 13.96 14.31 3.92
N LEU A 273 14.94 14.80 4.69
CA LEU A 273 16.24 15.22 4.16
C LEU A 273 17.00 14.03 3.55
N LEU A 274 17.04 12.90 4.26
CA LEU A 274 17.64 11.67 3.74
C LEU A 274 16.96 11.21 2.44
N LEU A 275 15.63 11.19 2.44
CA LEU A 275 14.82 10.80 1.29
C LEU A 275 15.14 11.67 0.05
N LYS A 276 15.25 12.99 0.22
CA LYS A 276 15.61 13.91 -0.87
C LYS A 276 17.01 13.64 -1.41
N ALA A 277 17.99 13.44 -0.52
CA ALA A 277 19.35 13.10 -0.93
C ALA A 277 19.40 11.79 -1.73
N GLN A 278 18.64 10.78 -1.31
CA GLN A 278 18.55 9.50 -2.03
C GLN A 278 17.85 9.65 -3.40
N ILE A 279 16.78 10.46 -3.50
CA ILE A 279 16.14 10.78 -4.78
C ILE A 279 17.13 11.45 -5.74
N ASP A 280 17.90 12.42 -5.24
CA ASP A 280 18.91 13.11 -6.04
C ASP A 280 20.01 12.14 -6.50
N GLN A 281 20.51 11.27 -5.62
CA GLN A 281 21.52 10.26 -5.97
C GLN A 281 21.02 9.25 -7.02
N LEU A 282 19.79 8.75 -6.88
CA LEU A 282 19.15 7.90 -7.91
C LEU A 282 18.98 8.65 -9.24
N GLY A 283 18.72 9.95 -9.18
CA GLY A 283 18.65 10.84 -10.34
C GLY A 283 19.99 10.96 -11.08
N HIS A 284 21.11 10.91 -10.36
CA HIS A 284 22.47 10.96 -10.90
C HIS A 284 23.07 9.58 -11.23
N GLY A 285 22.26 8.52 -11.22
CA GLY A 285 22.66 7.18 -11.67
C GLY A 285 23.19 6.25 -10.58
N ALA A 286 23.13 6.62 -9.30
CA ALA A 286 23.40 5.68 -8.22
C ALA A 286 22.41 4.50 -8.27
N SER A 287 22.90 3.30 -8.00
CA SER A 287 22.09 2.11 -7.89
C SER A 287 21.33 2.07 -6.55
N PRO A 288 20.15 1.42 -6.47
CA PRO A 288 19.44 1.25 -5.20
C PRO A 288 20.29 0.60 -4.10
N GLN A 289 21.13 -0.38 -4.44
CA GLN A 289 21.92 -1.13 -3.46
C GLN A 289 23.01 -0.26 -2.81
N GLU A 290 23.65 0.64 -3.56
CA GLU A 290 24.61 1.62 -3.01
C GLU A 290 23.97 2.53 -1.95
N LEU A 291 22.66 2.78 -2.07
CA LEU A 291 21.89 3.61 -1.15
C LEU A 291 21.19 2.81 -0.04
N ASN A 292 21.45 1.50 0.05
CA ASN A 292 20.73 0.55 0.90
C ASN A 292 19.20 0.62 0.70
N LEU A 293 18.76 0.81 -0.54
CA LEU A 293 17.37 0.78 -0.96
C LEU A 293 17.02 -0.57 -1.60
N PRO A 294 15.76 -1.03 -1.50
CA PRO A 294 15.27 -2.13 -2.33
C PRO A 294 15.37 -1.80 -3.82
N ASP A 295 15.62 -2.79 -4.67
CA ASP A 295 15.77 -2.66 -6.13
C ASP A 295 14.61 -1.90 -6.80
N PHE A 296 13.40 -2.02 -6.24
CA PHE A 296 12.22 -1.31 -6.69
C PHE A 296 12.44 0.21 -6.78
N ALA A 297 13.29 0.81 -5.93
CA ALA A 297 13.64 2.23 -5.97
C ALA A 297 14.25 2.68 -7.30
N GLY A 298 14.88 1.76 -8.05
CA GLY A 298 15.48 2.05 -9.36
C GLY A 298 14.44 2.24 -10.47
N THR A 299 13.24 1.68 -10.29
CA THR A 299 12.14 1.73 -11.28
C THR A 299 11.44 3.09 -11.32
N THR A 300 10.73 3.40 -12.41
CA THR A 300 9.87 4.59 -12.53
C THR A 300 8.86 4.68 -11.39
N ALA A 301 8.21 3.55 -11.04
CA ALA A 301 7.27 3.48 -9.93
C ALA A 301 7.93 3.80 -8.58
N GLY A 302 9.10 3.22 -8.32
CA GLY A 302 9.88 3.42 -7.10
C GLY A 302 10.31 4.88 -6.92
N ARG A 303 10.85 5.49 -7.97
CA ARG A 303 11.24 6.91 -7.96
C ARG A 303 10.02 7.81 -7.75
N GLY A 304 8.93 7.53 -8.45
CA GLY A 304 7.68 8.26 -8.32
C GLY A 304 7.10 8.21 -6.91
N VAL A 305 7.08 7.04 -6.27
CA VAL A 305 6.58 6.93 -4.89
C VAL A 305 7.48 7.66 -3.89
N LEU A 306 8.80 7.64 -4.06
CA LEU A 306 9.73 8.40 -3.21
C LEU A 306 9.50 9.91 -3.35
N GLN A 307 9.33 10.42 -4.57
CA GLN A 307 9.01 11.83 -4.82
C GLN A 307 7.66 12.22 -4.18
N ARG A 308 6.62 11.41 -4.38
CA ARG A 308 5.30 11.64 -3.76
C ARG A 308 5.40 11.65 -2.23
N LEU A 309 6.19 10.75 -1.64
CA LEU A 309 6.43 10.70 -0.20
C LEU A 309 7.13 11.99 0.29
N ALA A 310 8.18 12.42 -0.41
CA ALA A 310 8.93 13.64 -0.07
C ALA A 310 8.04 14.90 -0.10
N THR A 311 7.15 15.00 -1.11
CA THR A 311 6.17 16.10 -1.18
C THR A 311 5.20 16.05 -0.01
N ARG A 312 4.66 14.88 0.33
CA ARG A 312 3.68 14.73 1.42
C ARG A 312 4.24 15.04 2.80
N TRP A 313 5.51 14.75 3.05
CA TRP A 313 6.14 15.07 4.34
C TRP A 313 6.66 16.51 4.39
N GLY A 314 7.00 17.11 3.24
CA GLY A 314 7.40 18.51 3.14
C GLY A 314 6.23 19.51 3.23
N ASP A 315 5.03 19.12 2.78
CA ASP A 315 3.83 19.94 2.84
C ASP A 315 2.65 19.11 3.39
N ALA A 316 1.97 19.63 4.42
CA ALA A 316 0.79 19.00 5.01
C ALA A 316 -0.42 18.92 4.06
N GLY A 317 -0.24 19.23 2.76
CA GLY A 317 -1.14 18.94 1.67
C GLY A 317 -2.53 19.49 1.96
N ARG A 318 -2.67 20.82 1.95
CA ARG A 318 -3.98 21.45 2.08
C ARG A 318 -4.73 21.32 0.76
N ARG A 319 -6.00 20.89 0.82
CA ARG A 319 -6.86 20.91 -0.36
C ARG A 319 -7.02 22.36 -0.81
N ARG A 320 -6.73 22.63 -2.09
CA ARG A 320 -6.90 23.97 -2.70
C ARG A 320 -8.36 24.33 -2.89
N PHE A 321 -9.21 23.33 -3.12
CA PHE A 321 -10.63 23.53 -3.39
C PHE A 321 -11.52 22.71 -2.43
N HIS A 322 -12.66 23.31 -2.07
CA HIS A 322 -13.71 22.62 -1.33
C HIS A 322 -14.38 21.57 -2.21
N ARG A 323 -14.67 20.38 -1.66
CA ARG A 323 -15.38 19.32 -2.36
C ARG A 323 -16.87 19.35 -2.06
N ARG A 324 -17.71 19.31 -3.09
CA ARG A 324 -19.17 19.24 -2.94
C ARG A 324 -19.60 17.79 -3.06
N ARG A 325 -20.49 17.34 -2.17
CA ARG A 325 -21.12 16.01 -2.30
C ARG A 325 -22.02 16.02 -3.52
N GLN A 326 -21.96 14.96 -4.30
CA GLN A 326 -22.79 14.74 -5.48
C GLN A 326 -23.21 13.27 -5.51
N ASN A 327 -24.23 12.95 -6.27
CA ASN A 327 -24.70 11.58 -6.48
C ASN A 327 -25.23 11.44 -7.91
N HIS A 328 -24.33 11.52 -8.89
CA HIS A 328 -24.70 11.27 -10.28
C HIS A 328 -23.76 10.27 -10.94
N ARG A 329 -24.30 9.55 -11.94
CA ARG A 329 -23.55 8.54 -12.67
C ARG A 329 -22.53 9.18 -13.60
N THR A 330 -21.47 8.43 -13.85
CA THR A 330 -20.42 8.76 -14.80
C THR A 330 -19.93 7.48 -15.47
N LEU A 331 -19.40 7.62 -16.69
CA LEU A 331 -18.76 6.52 -17.40
C LEU A 331 -17.25 6.65 -17.26
N LEU A 332 -16.58 5.51 -17.11
CA LEU A 332 -15.14 5.43 -16.97
C LEU A 332 -14.56 4.43 -17.97
N ALA A 333 -13.44 4.78 -18.57
CA ALA A 333 -12.57 3.88 -19.34
C ALA A 333 -11.13 3.96 -18.81
N ALA A 334 -10.43 2.83 -18.80
CA ALA A 334 -9.09 2.71 -18.24
C ALA A 334 -8.00 2.60 -19.32
N GLY A 335 -6.80 3.10 -19.01
CA GLY A 335 -5.57 2.83 -19.77
C GLY A 335 -5.40 3.69 -21.03
N ILE A 336 -4.14 4.01 -21.35
CA ILE A 336 -3.79 4.93 -22.45
C ILE A 336 -4.43 4.53 -23.78
N ASP A 337 -4.50 3.23 -24.09
CA ASP A 337 -5.09 2.74 -25.35
C ASP A 337 -6.57 3.08 -25.49
N GLY A 338 -7.36 2.79 -24.46
CA GLY A 338 -8.79 3.10 -24.46
C GLY A 338 -9.02 4.61 -24.56
N LEU A 339 -8.23 5.40 -23.84
CA LEU A 339 -8.24 6.86 -23.93
C LEU A 339 -7.90 7.36 -25.34
N TRP A 340 -6.82 6.85 -25.93
CA TRP A 340 -6.34 7.23 -27.26
C TRP A 340 -7.40 6.98 -28.33
N GLN A 341 -8.10 5.83 -28.25
CA GLN A 341 -9.19 5.48 -29.15
C GLN A 341 -10.41 6.39 -28.95
N LEU A 342 -10.84 6.62 -27.70
CA LEU A 342 -11.98 7.49 -27.39
C LEU A 342 -11.75 8.93 -27.88
N CYS A 343 -10.51 9.43 -27.82
CA CYS A 343 -10.17 10.76 -28.32
C CYS A 343 -10.24 10.88 -29.86
N ARG A 344 -10.12 9.77 -30.61
CA ARG A 344 -10.19 9.77 -32.10
C ARG A 344 -11.61 9.75 -32.66
N LYS A 345 -12.66 9.57 -31.83
CA LYS A 345 -14.06 9.44 -32.26
C LYS A 345 -14.27 8.41 -33.38
N SER A 346 -13.46 7.36 -33.45
CA SER A 346 -13.64 6.30 -34.46
C SER A 346 -14.93 5.54 -34.20
N GLU A 347 -15.85 5.56 -35.17
CA GLU A 347 -17.06 4.74 -35.14
C GLU A 347 -16.66 3.24 -35.15
N GLY A 348 -17.20 2.46 -34.21
CA GLY A 348 -17.05 0.99 -34.21
C GLY A 348 -15.99 0.39 -33.28
N VAL A 349 -15.33 1.17 -32.40
CA VAL A 349 -14.36 0.62 -31.45
C VAL A 349 -15.01 0.25 -30.12
N ASN A 350 -14.82 -1.00 -29.69
CA ASN A 350 -15.37 -1.53 -28.45
C ASN A 350 -14.43 -1.21 -27.27
N VAL A 351 -14.55 -0.02 -26.68
CA VAL A 351 -13.86 0.34 -25.44
C VAL A 351 -14.66 -0.21 -24.26
N ASP A 352 -14.01 -0.97 -23.37
CA ASP A 352 -14.63 -1.47 -22.14
C ASP A 352 -14.99 -0.29 -21.22
N LEU A 353 -16.27 0.08 -21.20
CA LEU A 353 -16.80 1.12 -20.33
C LEU A 353 -17.37 0.51 -19.05
N SER A 354 -17.10 1.17 -17.93
CA SER A 354 -17.71 0.86 -16.64
C SER A 354 -18.51 2.05 -16.12
N THR A 355 -19.55 1.77 -15.34
CA THR A 355 -20.41 2.79 -14.73
C THR A 355 -20.02 3.00 -13.27
N TRP A 356 -19.90 4.28 -12.91
CA TRP A 356 -19.50 4.72 -11.57
C TRP A 356 -20.45 5.81 -11.07
N MET A 357 -20.47 6.02 -9.77
CA MET A 357 -21.19 7.09 -9.09
C MET A 357 -20.19 8.12 -8.58
N ILE A 358 -20.31 9.39 -8.96
CA ILE A 358 -19.55 10.47 -8.32
C ILE A 358 -20.18 10.73 -6.95
N THR A 359 -19.39 10.54 -5.88
CA THR A 359 -19.82 10.76 -4.48
C THR A 359 -19.46 12.17 -3.99
N ASN A 360 -18.39 12.75 -4.55
CA ASN A 360 -18.05 14.15 -4.39
C ASN A 360 -17.15 14.64 -5.53
N GLU A 361 -17.14 15.96 -5.74
CA GLU A 361 -16.35 16.60 -6.79
C GLU A 361 -15.75 17.95 -6.36
N SER A 362 -14.73 18.37 -7.08
CA SER A 362 -14.11 19.69 -7.05
C SER A 362 -13.51 20.00 -8.44
N PRO A 363 -13.09 21.26 -8.70
CA PRO A 363 -12.43 21.59 -9.98
C PRO A 363 -11.19 20.74 -10.29
N GLU A 364 -10.53 20.16 -9.28
CA GLU A 364 -9.33 19.34 -9.45
C GLU A 364 -9.61 17.83 -9.54
N GLY A 365 -10.84 17.36 -9.35
CA GLY A 365 -11.05 15.92 -9.22
C GLY A 365 -12.37 15.45 -8.65
N TYR A 366 -12.55 14.14 -8.76
CA TYR A 366 -13.73 13.39 -8.32
C TYR A 366 -13.36 12.39 -7.22
N ALA A 367 -14.34 12.00 -6.41
CA ALA A 367 -14.35 10.69 -5.78
C ALA A 367 -15.48 9.90 -6.42
N VAL A 368 -15.19 8.67 -6.83
CA VAL A 368 -16.13 7.81 -7.55
C VAL A 368 -16.24 6.45 -6.86
N MET A 369 -17.42 5.86 -6.91
CA MET A 369 -17.71 4.51 -6.43
C MET A 369 -18.19 3.65 -7.59
N HIS A 370 -17.67 2.43 -7.72
CA HIS A 370 -18.06 1.51 -8.78
C HIS A 370 -19.55 1.11 -8.64
N VAL A 371 -20.26 1.00 -9.77
CA VAL A 371 -21.69 0.64 -9.81
C VAL A 371 -21.92 -0.61 -10.65
N SER A 372 -21.39 -0.65 -11.88
CA SER A 372 -21.58 -1.78 -12.78
C SER A 372 -20.56 -1.82 -13.92
N GLY A 373 -20.52 -2.93 -14.65
CA GLY A 373 -19.51 -3.21 -15.67
C GLY A 373 -18.20 -3.71 -15.05
N LYS A 374 -17.27 -4.17 -15.88
CA LYS A 374 -15.95 -4.59 -15.40
C LYS A 374 -15.12 -3.34 -15.13
N PRO A 375 -14.67 -3.08 -13.88
CA PRO A 375 -13.85 -1.91 -13.59
C PRO A 375 -12.48 -1.96 -14.31
N GLY A 376 -12.07 -3.13 -14.80
CA GLY A 376 -10.75 -3.35 -15.39
C GLY A 376 -9.69 -3.56 -14.31
N ALA A 377 -8.44 -3.73 -14.72
CA ALA A 377 -7.30 -3.86 -13.81
C ALA A 377 -6.82 -2.48 -13.33
N LEU A 378 -7.69 -1.72 -12.68
CA LEU A 378 -7.39 -0.37 -12.20
C LEU A 378 -6.53 -0.40 -10.93
N THR A 379 -5.50 0.43 -10.94
CA THR A 379 -4.54 0.60 -9.85
C THR A 379 -4.26 2.09 -9.62
N VAL A 380 -3.69 2.41 -8.45
CA VAL A 380 -3.28 3.79 -8.18
C VAL A 380 -2.15 4.19 -9.12
N GLY A 381 -2.27 5.37 -9.72
CA GLY A 381 -1.34 5.85 -10.74
C GLY A 381 -1.76 5.55 -12.18
N ASP A 382 -2.87 4.83 -12.39
CA ASP A 382 -3.45 4.66 -13.72
C ASP A 382 -4.09 5.94 -14.24
N VAL A 383 -4.04 6.10 -15.56
CA VAL A 383 -4.79 7.13 -16.27
C VAL A 383 -6.13 6.56 -16.72
N VAL A 384 -7.18 7.33 -16.47
CA VAL A 384 -8.56 6.98 -16.81
C VAL A 384 -9.23 8.15 -17.51
N THR A 385 -10.24 7.88 -18.32
CA THR A 385 -11.16 8.91 -18.82
C THR A 385 -12.49 8.84 -18.13
N VAL A 386 -13.04 10.01 -17.81
CA VAL A 386 -14.34 10.17 -17.18
C VAL A 386 -15.24 11.00 -18.09
N ARG A 387 -16.46 10.53 -18.33
CA ARG A 387 -17.51 11.31 -18.99
C ARG A 387 -18.71 11.44 -18.07
N THR A 388 -18.93 12.66 -17.60
CA THR A 388 -20.06 12.99 -16.74
C THR A 388 -21.33 13.18 -17.57
N ALA A 389 -22.50 13.21 -16.91
CA ALA A 389 -23.75 13.52 -17.59
C ALA A 389 -23.84 14.99 -18.05
N VAL A 390 -23.05 15.89 -17.45
CA VAL A 390 -23.11 17.34 -17.69
C VAL A 390 -22.18 17.78 -18.82
N ASP A 391 -21.04 17.10 -18.98
CA ASP A 391 -20.06 17.38 -20.03
C ASP A 391 -19.97 16.18 -20.99
N PRO A 392 -20.31 16.35 -22.28
CA PRO A 392 -20.22 15.27 -23.26
C PRO A 392 -18.77 14.86 -23.56
N ASN A 393 -17.77 15.67 -23.16
CA ASN A 393 -16.36 15.39 -23.42
C ASN A 393 -15.78 14.42 -22.39
N TRP A 394 -14.85 13.59 -22.87
CA TRP A 394 -14.03 12.75 -22.01
C TRP A 394 -12.92 13.58 -21.37
N GLN A 395 -12.96 13.68 -20.04
CA GLN A 395 -11.92 14.30 -19.24
C GLN A 395 -10.85 13.26 -18.90
N ILE A 396 -9.60 13.68 -18.86
CA ILE A 396 -8.45 12.82 -18.59
C ILE A 396 -8.09 12.97 -17.13
N CYS A 397 -8.05 11.85 -16.42
CA CYS A 397 -7.87 11.80 -14.98
C CYS A 397 -6.75 10.82 -14.60
N LEU A 398 -6.14 11.05 -13.44
CA LEU A 398 -5.20 10.12 -12.80
C LEU A 398 -5.84 9.55 -11.52
N VAL A 399 -5.72 8.24 -11.32
CA VAL A 399 -6.13 7.59 -10.07
C VAL A 399 -5.13 7.95 -8.97
N ARG A 400 -5.57 8.67 -7.93
CA ARG A 400 -4.76 9.15 -6.81
C ARG A 400 -4.90 8.35 -5.54
N TRP A 401 -6.03 7.68 -5.37
CA TRP A 401 -6.22 6.72 -4.29
C TRP A 401 -7.28 5.71 -4.68
N ALA A 402 -7.22 4.53 -4.05
CA ALA A 402 -8.21 3.49 -4.16
C ALA A 402 -8.54 2.96 -2.76
N ILE A 403 -9.81 2.66 -2.51
CA ILE A 403 -10.28 1.99 -1.30
C ILE A 403 -11.22 0.88 -1.74
N SER A 404 -11.02 -0.33 -1.22
CA SER A 404 -11.88 -1.47 -1.47
C SER A 404 -12.20 -2.22 -0.19
N GLU A 405 -13.26 -1.80 0.50
CA GLU A 405 -13.71 -2.40 1.76
C GLU A 405 -14.17 -3.84 1.57
N ASN A 406 -14.85 -4.14 0.47
CA ASN A 406 -15.34 -5.48 0.13
C ASN A 406 -15.30 -5.70 -1.40
N PRO A 407 -15.49 -6.93 -1.91
CA PRO A 407 -15.41 -7.23 -3.35
C PRO A 407 -16.34 -6.41 -4.24
N GLU A 408 -17.45 -5.91 -3.70
CA GLU A 408 -18.48 -5.17 -4.42
C GLU A 408 -18.31 -3.64 -4.25
N HIS A 409 -17.45 -3.21 -3.34
CA HIS A 409 -17.24 -1.81 -3.00
C HIS A 409 -15.81 -1.40 -3.38
N LEU A 410 -15.70 -0.67 -4.50
CA LEU A 410 -14.46 -0.04 -4.95
C LEU A 410 -14.70 1.45 -5.11
N GLU A 411 -13.95 2.25 -4.37
CA GLU A 411 -13.91 3.69 -4.48
C GLU A 411 -12.56 4.15 -5.03
N LEU A 412 -12.58 5.16 -5.88
CA LEU A 412 -11.39 5.80 -6.43
C LEU A 412 -11.42 7.31 -6.22
N GLY A 413 -10.25 7.86 -5.95
CA GLY A 413 -9.99 9.30 -6.04
C GLY A 413 -9.37 9.63 -7.37
N LEU A 414 -10.04 10.47 -8.16
CA LEU A 414 -9.55 10.88 -9.46
C LEU A 414 -9.08 12.33 -9.40
N GLN A 415 -7.89 12.62 -9.93
CA GLN A 415 -7.45 13.98 -10.22
C GLN A 415 -7.65 14.27 -11.71
N VAL A 416 -8.32 15.37 -12.04
CA VAL A 416 -8.42 15.83 -13.44
C VAL A 416 -7.07 16.39 -13.88
N LEU A 417 -6.50 15.83 -14.94
CA LEU A 417 -5.27 16.30 -15.58
C LEU A 417 -5.57 17.32 -16.70
N ALA A 418 -6.60 17.05 -17.50
CA ALA A 418 -7.05 17.92 -18.56
C ALA A 418 -8.52 17.65 -18.95
N PRO A 419 -9.25 18.68 -19.41
CA PRO A 419 -10.63 18.51 -19.90
C PRO A 419 -10.69 17.81 -21.27
N LYS A 420 -9.58 17.77 -22.01
CA LYS A 420 -9.43 17.11 -23.31
C LYS A 420 -7.96 16.75 -23.54
N ALA A 421 -7.72 15.79 -24.41
CA ALA A 421 -6.39 15.43 -24.87
C ALA A 421 -6.39 15.21 -26.39
N GLN A 422 -5.25 15.44 -27.01
CA GLN A 422 -5.03 15.14 -28.41
C GLN A 422 -4.29 13.79 -28.51
N PRO A 423 -4.85 12.79 -29.21
CA PRO A 423 -4.17 11.53 -29.42
C PRO A 423 -3.00 11.74 -30.39
N ALA A 424 -1.86 11.14 -30.07
CA ALA A 424 -0.67 11.18 -30.90
C ALA A 424 0.09 9.85 -30.79
N THR A 425 1.08 9.68 -31.65
CA THR A 425 1.99 8.53 -31.65
C THR A 425 3.40 9.05 -31.43
N LEU A 426 4.08 8.55 -30.41
CA LEU A 426 5.49 8.80 -30.16
C LEU A 426 6.32 7.83 -31.00
N ALA A 427 7.24 8.37 -31.78
CA ALA A 427 8.22 7.62 -32.55
C ALA A 427 9.55 7.55 -31.78
N LEU A 428 9.99 6.33 -31.45
CA LEU A 428 11.25 6.07 -30.77
C LEU A 428 12.18 5.24 -31.68
N PRO A 429 13.50 5.48 -31.64
CA PRO A 429 14.45 4.60 -32.29
C PRO A 429 14.37 3.19 -31.68
N SER A 430 14.27 2.17 -32.51
CA SER A 430 14.32 0.77 -32.07
C SER A 430 15.73 0.21 -32.18
N GLY A 431 16.06 -0.78 -31.35
CA GLY A 431 17.40 -1.37 -31.28
C GLY A 431 17.84 -2.13 -32.53
N ASP A 432 16.89 -2.51 -33.38
CA ASP A 432 17.11 -3.21 -34.66
C ASP A 432 17.19 -2.27 -35.87
N GLY A 433 17.22 -0.95 -35.64
CA GLY A 433 17.21 0.07 -36.70
C GLY A 433 15.81 0.43 -37.19
N GLY A 434 14.75 -0.14 -36.60
CA GLY A 434 13.36 0.26 -36.84
C GLY A 434 12.91 1.47 -36.01
N THR A 435 11.61 1.78 -36.10
CA THR A 435 10.95 2.82 -35.30
C THR A 435 9.84 2.20 -34.47
N ASP A 436 9.99 2.27 -33.15
CA ASP A 436 8.97 1.84 -32.20
C ASP A 436 7.92 2.94 -32.06
N LEU A 437 6.68 2.63 -32.46
CA LEU A 437 5.54 3.53 -32.35
C LEU A 437 4.76 3.24 -31.06
N ARG A 438 4.58 4.28 -30.24
CA ARG A 438 3.89 4.19 -28.94
C ARG A 438 2.75 5.19 -28.90
N ARG A 439 1.57 4.74 -28.45
CA ARG A 439 0.41 5.63 -28.28
C ARG A 439 0.62 6.54 -27.08
N VAL A 440 0.33 7.82 -27.27
CA VAL A 440 0.53 8.87 -26.26
C VAL A 440 -0.61 9.88 -26.33
N LEU A 441 -0.78 10.65 -25.25
CA LEU A 441 -1.79 11.70 -25.18
C LEU A 441 -1.13 13.04 -24.90
N ILE A 442 -1.39 14.02 -25.76
CA ILE A 442 -0.95 15.41 -25.55
C ILE A 442 -2.02 16.14 -24.76
N LEU A 443 -1.66 16.62 -23.58
CA LEU A 443 -2.49 17.46 -22.74
C LEU A 443 -2.27 18.94 -23.09
N PRO A 444 -3.33 19.72 -23.30
CA PRO A 444 -3.23 21.14 -23.62
C PRO A 444 -2.73 21.94 -22.42
N GLU A 445 -2.07 23.06 -22.67
CA GLU A 445 -1.79 24.05 -21.63
C GLU A 445 -3.08 24.51 -20.94
N ILE A 446 -3.02 24.72 -19.63
CA ILE A 446 -4.10 25.27 -18.83
C ILE A 446 -3.48 26.38 -17.98
N PRO A 447 -3.39 27.64 -18.45
CA PRO A 447 -2.49 28.66 -17.89
C PRO A 447 -2.53 28.84 -16.35
N LYS A 448 -3.69 28.63 -15.73
CA LYS A 448 -3.87 28.73 -14.26
C LYS A 448 -3.46 27.48 -13.47
N LEU A 449 -3.33 26.33 -14.11
CA LEU A 449 -3.07 25.02 -13.48
C LEU A 449 -1.78 24.36 -13.99
N ARG A 450 -1.43 24.59 -15.26
CA ARG A 450 -0.29 24.00 -15.96
C ARG A 450 0.11 24.90 -17.13
N SER A 451 1.26 25.54 -17.02
CA SER A 451 1.78 26.55 -17.96
C SER A 451 2.37 25.99 -19.25
N ARG A 452 2.37 24.66 -19.43
CA ARG A 452 2.95 23.98 -20.59
C ARG A 452 2.04 22.86 -21.11
N GLN A 453 2.26 22.47 -22.35
CA GLN A 453 1.73 21.19 -22.83
C GLN A 453 2.41 20.05 -22.06
N ALA A 454 1.68 18.97 -21.84
CA ALA A 454 2.24 17.76 -21.24
C ALA A 454 1.94 16.54 -22.12
N LEU A 455 2.75 15.50 -21.98
CA LEU A 455 2.63 14.25 -22.68
C LEU A 455 2.42 13.13 -21.68
N ILE A 456 1.31 12.39 -21.80
CA ILE A 456 1.14 11.13 -21.07
C ILE A 456 1.73 10.01 -21.93
N VAL A 457 2.68 9.28 -21.35
CA VAL A 457 3.33 8.11 -21.95
C VAL A 457 3.25 6.93 -20.99
N ALA A 458 3.30 5.70 -21.49
CA ALA A 458 3.41 4.53 -20.62
C ALA A 458 4.75 4.54 -19.88
N ALA A 459 4.76 4.10 -18.63
CA ALA A 459 5.95 4.17 -17.77
C ALA A 459 7.12 3.37 -18.36
N GLY A 460 8.32 3.98 -18.35
CA GLY A 460 9.57 3.36 -18.81
C GLY A 460 9.73 3.34 -20.33
N VAL A 461 8.79 3.90 -21.09
CA VAL A 461 8.87 3.97 -22.57
C VAL A 461 9.88 5.00 -23.05
N VAL A 462 9.95 6.16 -22.37
CA VAL A 462 10.85 7.24 -22.77
C VAL A 462 12.13 7.14 -21.96
N PRO A 463 13.31 6.95 -22.58
CA PRO A 463 14.57 6.93 -21.84
C PRO A 463 14.81 8.23 -21.09
N ARG A 464 15.38 8.14 -19.89
CA ARG A 464 15.60 9.32 -19.03
C ARG A 464 16.55 10.34 -19.66
N ASP A 465 17.50 9.95 -20.49
CA ASP A 465 18.41 10.91 -21.13
C ASP A 465 17.84 11.52 -22.43
N SER A 466 16.74 10.95 -22.93
CA SER A 466 16.07 11.46 -24.14
C SER A 466 15.33 12.77 -23.84
N ARG A 467 15.87 13.88 -24.35
CA ARG A 467 15.22 15.19 -24.31
C ARG A 467 14.35 15.45 -25.55
N LYS A 468 14.83 15.10 -26.73
CA LYS A 468 14.10 15.28 -27.99
C LYS A 468 13.15 14.10 -28.23
N LEU A 469 11.90 14.41 -28.57
CA LEU A 469 10.85 13.45 -28.84
C LEU A 469 10.17 13.79 -30.17
N LEU A 470 9.85 12.78 -30.97
CA LEU A 470 9.14 12.93 -32.23
C LEU A 470 7.70 12.44 -32.08
N LEU A 471 6.75 13.35 -32.29
CA LEU A 471 5.32 13.08 -32.20
C LEU A 471 4.70 13.10 -33.59
N VAL A 472 3.95 12.05 -33.92
CA VAL A 472 3.12 11.95 -35.10
C VAL A 472 1.67 12.13 -34.70
N ILE A 473 1.03 13.16 -35.26
CA ILE A 473 -0.33 13.55 -34.93
C ILE A 473 -1.18 13.35 -36.18
N GLU A 474 -2.16 12.46 -36.07
CA GLU A 474 -3.13 12.17 -37.13
C GLU A 474 -4.41 13.00 -36.90
N GLY A 475 -4.63 14.00 -37.76
CA GLY A 475 -5.87 14.76 -37.84
C GLY A 475 -6.49 14.66 -39.23
N GLN A 476 -6.94 15.80 -39.80
CA GLN A 476 -7.24 15.87 -41.23
C GLN A 476 -5.98 15.69 -42.08
N ASN A 477 -4.84 16.16 -41.57
CA ASN A 477 -3.51 15.97 -42.14
C ASN A 477 -2.62 15.22 -41.13
N LEU A 478 -1.58 14.56 -41.64
CA LEU A 478 -0.51 14.01 -40.82
C LEU A 478 0.47 15.13 -40.45
N ILE A 479 0.69 15.36 -39.17
CA ILE A 479 1.64 16.37 -38.68
C ILE A 479 2.71 15.66 -37.87
N VAL A 480 3.98 15.90 -38.21
CA VAL A 480 5.12 15.48 -37.39
C VAL A 480 5.62 16.69 -36.60
N ARG A 481 5.74 16.55 -35.27
CA ARG A 481 6.24 17.59 -34.36
C ARG A 481 7.44 17.06 -33.59
N GLU A 482 8.54 17.79 -33.66
CA GLU A 482 9.65 17.63 -32.72
C GLU A 482 9.38 18.47 -31.47
N VAL A 483 9.51 17.84 -30.31
CA VAL A 483 9.31 18.48 -29.01
C VAL A 483 10.43 18.13 -28.05
N ASN A 484 10.72 19.05 -27.14
CA ASN A 484 11.68 18.85 -26.06
C ASN A 484 10.95 18.56 -24.74
N ARG A 485 11.36 17.49 -24.06
CA ARG A 485 11.01 17.18 -22.68
C ARG A 485 11.75 18.13 -21.75
N THR A 486 11.00 18.89 -20.94
CA THR A 486 11.55 19.88 -20.00
C THR A 486 11.65 19.34 -18.58
N CYS A 487 10.57 18.73 -18.08
CA CYS A 487 10.55 18.07 -16.78
C CYS A 487 9.58 16.87 -16.77
N VAL A 488 9.72 16.05 -15.73
CA VAL A 488 8.79 14.97 -15.42
C VAL A 488 7.88 15.47 -14.31
N ASP A 489 6.60 15.61 -14.60
CA ASP A 489 5.59 16.15 -13.69
C ASP A 489 5.00 15.07 -12.77
N GLU A 490 4.94 13.83 -13.26
CA GLU A 490 4.45 12.67 -12.50
C GLU A 490 5.11 11.37 -13.00
N GLU A 491 5.47 10.49 -12.06
CA GLU A 491 5.93 9.13 -12.34
C GLU A 491 5.09 8.13 -11.56
N THR A 492 4.47 7.17 -12.26
CA THR A 492 3.71 6.08 -11.64
C THR A 492 4.19 4.73 -12.19
N GLY A 493 3.63 3.62 -11.68
CA GLY A 493 3.88 2.30 -12.27
C GLY A 493 3.30 2.11 -13.67
N SER A 494 2.38 2.97 -14.09
CA SER A 494 1.64 2.80 -15.35
C SER A 494 1.97 3.88 -16.37
N VAL A 495 2.20 5.11 -15.91
CA VAL A 495 2.44 6.26 -16.80
C VAL A 495 3.52 7.20 -16.28
N GLU A 496 4.06 7.99 -17.20
CA GLU A 496 4.82 9.21 -16.92
C GLU A 496 4.09 10.40 -17.56
N ILE A 497 4.05 11.53 -16.85
CA ILE A 497 3.51 12.80 -17.37
C ILE A 497 4.69 13.75 -17.56
N LEU A 498 4.96 14.10 -18.81
CA LEU A 498 6.14 14.85 -19.21
C LEU A 498 5.75 16.24 -19.68
N SER A 499 6.29 17.31 -19.10
CA SER A 499 6.12 18.65 -19.66
C SER A 499 6.94 18.78 -20.94
N ILE A 500 6.30 19.27 -22.01
CA ILE A 500 6.90 19.38 -23.35
C ILE A 500 6.80 20.80 -23.90
N GLU A 501 7.80 21.18 -24.70
CA GLU A 501 7.83 22.44 -25.46
C GLU A 501 8.17 22.14 -26.94
N PRO A 502 7.64 22.91 -27.90
CA PRO A 502 8.06 22.79 -29.30
C PRO A 502 9.57 23.01 -29.44
N ASP A 503 10.24 22.26 -30.32
CA ASP A 503 11.62 22.59 -30.66
C ASP A 503 11.67 23.91 -31.45
N GLN A 504 12.35 24.92 -30.91
CA GLN A 504 12.43 26.25 -31.54
C GLN A 504 13.47 26.29 -32.68
N ASN A 505 14.34 25.27 -32.78
CA ASN A 505 15.32 25.11 -33.85
C ASN A 505 15.13 23.74 -34.54
N PRO A 506 14.11 23.57 -35.40
CA PRO A 506 13.98 22.37 -36.21
C PRO A 506 15.21 22.28 -37.13
N GLY A 507 16.01 21.23 -36.93
CA GLY A 507 17.24 20.98 -37.69
C GLY A 507 16.99 20.49 -39.11
#